data_AF-A0A4R2LDT8-F1
#
_entry.id   AF-A0A4R2LDT8-F1
#
_cell.length_a   1.000
_cell.length_b   1.000
_cell.length_c   1.000
_cell.angle_alpha   90.00
_cell.angle_beta   90.00
_cell.angle_gamma   90.00
#
_symmetry.space_group_name_H-M   'P 1'
#
loop_
_entity.id
_entity.type
_entity.pdbx_description
1 polymer ?
#
loop_
_entity_poly.entity_id
_entity_poly.type
_entity_poly.pdbx_seq_one_letter_code
_entity_poly.pdbx_strand_id
1 'polypeptide(L)' 'MEGAALVAMGDNRSFRGDAGLMLGIGPFKVALEYASGRSASVIGKPAPALPRRLHAPGVGAGRGDDAR' A
#
# COMPACT_ATOMS: atom_id res chain seq x y z
N MET A 1 -2.74 28.49 -14.02
CA MET A 1 -1.87 27.31 -13.76
C MET A 1 -2.76 26.12 -13.49
N GLU A 2 -2.51 24.96 -14.10
CA GLU A 2 -3.38 23.76 -14.04
C GLU A 2 -3.20 22.86 -12.81
N GLY A 3 -2.44 23.30 -11.80
CA GLY A 3 -2.19 22.54 -10.56
C GLY A 3 -1.30 21.31 -10.76
N ALA A 4 -0.81 20.74 -9.66
CA ALA A 4 0.05 19.55 -9.69
C ALA A 4 -0.74 18.26 -9.93
N ALA A 5 -0.11 17.25 -10.55
CA ALA A 5 -0.69 15.91 -10.66
C ALA A 5 -0.72 15.22 -9.28
N LEU A 6 -1.80 14.50 -8.99
CA LEU A 6 -1.92 13.71 -7.76
C LEU A 6 -1.54 12.26 -8.07
N VAL A 7 -0.52 11.75 -7.38
CA VAL A 7 0.00 10.38 -7.56
C VAL A 7 0.07 9.68 -6.21
N ALA A 8 -0.42 8.45 -6.13
CA ALA A 8 -0.45 7.64 -4.92
C ALA A 8 0.26 6.29 -5.11
N MET A 9 1.02 5.88 -4.10
CA MET A 9 1.73 4.59 -4.09
C MET A 9 0.82 3.39 -3.83
N GLY A 10 -0.46 3.60 -3.51
CA GLY A 10 -1.44 2.55 -3.20
C GLY A 10 -2.80 3.15 -2.87
N ASP A 11 -3.76 2.30 -2.56
CA ASP A 11 -5.13 2.69 -2.18
C ASP A 11 -5.66 1.89 -0.98
N ASN A 12 -4.76 1.23 -0.23
CA ASN A 12 -5.14 0.40 0.90
C ASN A 12 -5.83 1.25 1.98
N ARG A 13 -6.93 0.71 2.51
CA ARG A 13 -7.73 1.36 3.56
C ARG A 13 -7.01 1.37 4.90
N SER A 14 -6.34 0.27 5.21
CA SER A 14 -5.65 0.04 6.47
C SER A 14 -4.53 -0.99 6.31
N PHE A 15 -3.70 -1.08 7.34
CA PHE A 15 -2.71 -2.14 7.52
C PHE A 15 -2.60 -2.49 9.01
N ARG A 16 -2.04 -3.65 9.33
CA ARG A 16 -1.75 -4.03 10.72
C ARG A 16 -0.31 -3.63 11.05
N GLY A 17 -0.15 -2.70 11.97
CA GLY A 17 1.13 -2.29 12.54
C GLY A 17 1.26 -2.71 14.01
N ASP A 18 2.30 -2.22 14.67
CA ASP A 18 2.66 -2.65 16.02
C ASP A 18 1.61 -2.27 17.08
N ALA A 19 0.86 -1.19 16.86
CA ALA A 19 -0.23 -0.76 17.73
C ALA A 19 -1.62 -1.24 17.24
N GLY A 20 -1.68 -2.23 16.35
CA GLY A 20 -2.93 -2.78 15.82
C GLY A 20 -3.30 -2.24 14.44
N LEU A 21 -4.59 -2.02 14.21
CA LEU A 21 -5.09 -1.59 12.89
C LEU A 21 -4.82 -0.09 12.67
N MET A 22 -4.06 0.24 11.63
CA MET A 22 -3.65 1.59 11.29
C MET A 22 -4.19 2.02 9.92
N LEU A 23 -4.33 3.33 9.71
CA LEU A 23 -4.85 3.90 8.47
C LEU A 23 -3.82 3.78 7.34
N GLY A 24 -4.26 3.26 6.18
CA GLY A 24 -3.43 3.18 4.97
C GLY A 24 -3.41 4.51 4.21
N ILE A 25 -2.78 4.54 3.04
CA ILE A 25 -2.69 5.76 2.24
C ILE A 25 -4.03 6.14 1.56
N GLY A 26 -4.93 5.16 1.38
CA GLY A 26 -6.20 5.34 0.67
C GLY A 26 -7.08 6.48 1.22
N PRO A 27 -7.34 6.56 2.53
CA PRO A 27 -8.12 7.65 3.11
C PRO A 27 -7.50 9.04 2.90
N PHE A 28 -6.17 9.16 2.96
CA PHE A 28 -5.48 10.42 2.67
C PHE A 28 -5.56 10.78 1.17
N LYS A 29 -5.45 9.78 0.28
CA LYS A 29 -5.67 9.97 -1.16
C LYS A 29 -7.06 10.58 -1.42
N VAL A 30 -8.10 9.97 -0.86
CA VAL A 30 -9.49 10.44 -1.05
C VAL A 30 -9.69 11.86 -0.50
N ALA A 31 -9.09 12.19 0.65
CA ALA A 31 -9.15 13.55 1.18
C ALA A 31 -8.50 14.58 0.24
N LEU A 32 -7.36 14.25 -0.37
CA LEU A 32 -6.70 15.10 -1.34
C LEU A 32 -7.47 15.20 -2.66
N GLU A 33 -8.07 14.11 -3.12
CA GLU A 33 -8.96 14.12 -4.31
C GLU A 33 -10.15 15.04 -4.08
N TYR A 34 -10.78 14.95 -2.91
CA TYR A 34 -11.90 15.81 -2.52
C TYR A 34 -11.49 17.29 -2.45
N ALA A 35 -10.38 17.59 -1.77
CA ALA A 35 -9.92 18.97 -1.59
C ALA A 35 -9.43 19.61 -2.91
N SER A 36 -8.85 18.83 -3.80
CA SER A 36 -8.29 19.33 -5.06
C SER A 36 -9.23 19.24 -6.26
N GLY A 37 -10.31 18.46 -6.16
CA GLY A 37 -11.20 18.14 -7.28
C GLY A 37 -10.52 17.29 -8.37
N ARG A 38 -9.39 16.63 -8.06
CA ARG A 38 -8.57 15.88 -9.02
C ARG A 38 -8.44 14.43 -8.60
N SER A 39 -8.61 13.51 -9.54
CA SER A 39 -8.37 12.09 -9.29
C SER A 39 -6.87 11.77 -9.21
N ALA A 40 -6.50 10.91 -8.27
CA ALA A 40 -5.14 10.42 -8.09
C ALA A 40 -4.86 9.23 -9.02
N SER A 41 -3.67 9.20 -9.63
CA SER A 41 -3.15 8.00 -10.30
C SER A 41 -2.45 7.08 -9.28
N VAL A 42 -2.90 5.83 -9.19
CA VAL A 42 -2.30 4.83 -8.28
C VAL A 42 -1.26 4.01 -9.03
N ILE A 43 0.00 4.10 -8.62
CA ILE A 43 1.14 3.41 -9.28
C ILE A 43 1.63 2.17 -8.49
N GLY A 44 0.94 1.83 -7.40
CA GLY A 44 1.27 0.72 -6.50
C GLY A 44 0.81 -0.67 -6.94
N LYS A 45 1.07 -1.67 -6.10
CA LYS A 45 0.54 -3.03 -6.25
C LYS A 45 -0.85 -3.19 -5.62
N PRO A 46 -1.74 -4.03 -6.18
CA PRO A 46 -1.68 -4.52 -7.54
C PRO A 46 -2.37 -3.50 -8.44
N ALA A 47 -1.58 -2.83 -9.30
CA ALA A 47 -2.08 -2.44 -10.59
C ALA A 47 -2.86 -3.63 -11.18
N PRO A 48 -3.93 -3.43 -11.98
CA PRO A 48 -4.82 -4.49 -12.47
C PRO A 48 -4.12 -5.72 -13.08
N ALA A 49 -2.84 -5.60 -13.45
CA ALA A 49 -1.97 -6.64 -13.99
C ALA A 49 -1.29 -7.58 -12.95
N LEU A 50 -1.33 -7.31 -11.63
CA LEU A 50 -0.65 -8.18 -10.66
C LEU A 50 -1.64 -9.17 -10.01
N PRO A 51 -1.63 -10.46 -10.38
CA PRO A 51 -2.52 -11.45 -9.78
C PRO A 51 -2.23 -11.61 -8.29
N ARG A 52 -3.31 -11.78 -7.51
CA ARG A 52 -3.36 -11.90 -6.03
C ARG A 52 -2.47 -13.01 -5.43
N ARG A 53 -1.78 -13.80 -6.25
CA ARG A 53 -0.97 -14.94 -5.80
C ARG A 53 0.36 -15.00 -6.55
N LEU A 54 1.30 -14.13 -6.20
CA LEU A 54 2.71 -14.38 -6.49
C LEU A 54 3.25 -15.28 -5.37
N HIS A 55 3.35 -16.58 -5.64
CA HIS A 55 4.09 -17.49 -4.76
C HIS A 55 5.58 -17.21 -4.99
N ALA A 56 6.27 -16.62 -4.02
CA ALA A 56 7.72 -16.59 -4.06
C ALA A 56 8.23 -18.03 -3.86
N PRO A 57 9.21 -18.51 -4.64
CA PRO A 57 9.91 -19.75 -4.32
C PRO A 57 10.60 -19.58 -2.96
N GLY A 58 10.41 -20.57 -2.08
CA GLY A 58 10.82 -20.51 -0.69
C GLY A 58 12.32 -20.25 -0.54
N VAL A 59 12.66 -19.09 0.05
CA VAL A 59 13.93 -18.89 0.73
C VAL A 59 13.71 -19.36 2.16
N GLY A 60 14.39 -20.43 2.54
CA GLY A 60 14.26 -21.07 3.84
C GLY A 60 14.52 -20.10 4.98
N ALA A 61 13.56 -19.99 5.90
CA ALA A 61 13.78 -19.42 7.21
C ALA A 61 14.77 -20.33 7.95
N GLY A 62 16.01 -19.88 8.09
CA GLY A 62 16.97 -20.47 9.02
C GLY A 62 16.36 -20.47 10.42
N ARG A 63 16.14 -21.66 10.96
CA ARG A 63 15.77 -21.92 12.35
C ARG A 63 16.95 -21.49 13.22
N GLY A 64 16.80 -20.37 13.93
CA GLY A 64 17.66 -20.04 15.06
C GLY A 64 17.28 -20.95 16.23
N ASP A 65 18.12 -21.96 16.49
CA ASP A 65 18.26 -22.55 17.81
C ASP A 65 18.81 -21.47 18.74
N ASP A 66 17.99 -20.97 19.66
CA ASP A 66 18.49 -20.21 20.81
C ASP A 66 18.07 -20.93 22.09
N ALA A 67 19.08 -21.53 22.71
CA ALA A 67 19.06 -22.19 23.98
C ALA A 67 18.71 -21.22 25.13
N ARG A 68 17.67 -21.55 25.89
CA ARG A 68 17.64 -21.74 27.36
C ARG A 68 16.23 -21.63 27.91
#